data_AF-A0A2L2YNT8-F1
#
_entry.id   AF-A0A2L2YNT8-F1
#
_cell.length_a   1.000
_cell.length_b   1.000
_cell.length_c   1.000
_cell.angle_alpha   90.00
_cell.angle_beta   90.00
_cell.angle_gamma   90.00
#
_symmetry.space_group_name_H-M   'P 1'
#
loop_
_entity.id
_entity.type
_entity.pdbx_description
1 polymer ?
#
loop_
_entity_poly.entity_id
_entity_poly.type
_entity_poly.pdbx_seq_one_letter_code
_entity_poly.pdbx_strand_id
1 'polypeptide(L)'
;QINNHINMFNELCQNESLSDADNIGSSLANWLIENKIFECIFGPNLHVELIKQSHIILNFLAMEGRITNEHIDTIWCAAQLKHCSRQVLDLLPPLIKNLEVSPVLHLYKLLSNIETKEQTEQTLLLASALIKFIWLHGNSSSSTMASELRDHQNANSPFSVLVKGSLHMGVNSGDLTRKREPSSSERSVSIEASNSEDERSDIRRVRVVNEES
;
A
#
# COMPACT_ATOMS: atom_id res chain seq x y z
N GLN A 1 -18.23 -20.83 48.96
CA GLN A 1 -18.60 -19.48 48.47
C GLN A 1 -17.53 -18.91 47.55
N ILE A 2 -16.26 -18.80 47.98
CA ILE A 2 -15.13 -18.33 47.15
C ILE A 2 -14.92 -19.19 45.89
N ASN A 3 -14.96 -20.52 45.99
CA ASN A 3 -14.83 -21.40 44.80
C ASN A 3 -15.95 -21.20 43.77
N ASN A 4 -17.15 -20.80 44.18
CA ASN A 4 -18.23 -20.49 43.23
C ASN A 4 -17.95 -19.16 42.53
N HIS A 5 -17.37 -18.16 43.21
CA HIS A 5 -16.97 -16.92 42.58
C HIS A 5 -15.79 -17.12 41.62
N ILE A 6 -14.83 -17.99 41.96
CA ILE A 6 -13.72 -18.36 41.07
C ILE A 6 -14.25 -19.10 39.84
N ASN A 7 -15.19 -20.03 40.00
CA ASN A 7 -15.80 -20.73 38.86
C ASN A 7 -16.64 -19.80 37.99
N MET A 8 -17.46 -18.93 38.57
CA MET A 8 -18.19 -17.90 37.82
C MET A 8 -17.25 -16.95 37.07
N PHE A 9 -16.15 -16.51 37.70
CA PHE A 9 -15.18 -15.65 37.04
C PHE A 9 -14.45 -16.38 35.90
N ASN A 10 -14.05 -17.63 36.12
CA ASN A 10 -13.44 -18.45 35.07
C ASN A 10 -14.42 -18.71 33.91
N GLU A 11 -15.71 -18.92 34.19
CA GLU A 11 -16.75 -19.03 33.16
C GLU A 11 -16.94 -17.71 32.41
N LEU A 12 -16.91 -16.55 33.08
CA LEU A 12 -17.00 -15.23 32.42
C LEU A 12 -15.77 -14.96 31.53
N CYS A 13 -14.56 -15.30 31.97
CA CYS A 13 -13.35 -15.19 31.14
C CYS A 13 -13.30 -16.23 30.01
N GLN A 14 -13.96 -17.39 30.15
CA GLN A 14 -14.12 -18.37 29.07
C GLN A 14 -15.23 -17.99 28.09
N ASN A 15 -16.21 -17.20 28.53
CA ASN A 15 -17.34 -16.73 27.73
C ASN A 15 -17.12 -15.34 27.11
N GLU A 16 -15.95 -14.72 27.27
CA GLU A 16 -15.54 -13.59 26.43
C GLU A 16 -15.34 -14.13 25.01
N SER A 17 -16.45 -14.31 24.31
CA SER A 17 -16.51 -14.90 22.99
C SER A 17 -15.91 -13.89 22.02
N LEU A 18 -15.22 -14.36 20.98
CA LEU A 18 -14.77 -13.51 19.86
C LEU A 18 -15.90 -12.59 19.33
N SER A 19 -17.16 -13.02 19.46
CA SER A 19 -18.34 -12.24 19.09
C SER A 19 -18.52 -10.96 19.91
N ASP A 20 -18.13 -10.93 21.18
CA ASP A 20 -18.29 -9.74 22.03
C ASP A 20 -17.22 -8.69 21.73
N ALA A 21 -16.01 -9.13 21.36
CA ALA A 21 -14.94 -8.24 20.91
C ALA A 21 -15.29 -7.53 19.58
N ASP A 22 -15.82 -8.27 18.60
CA ASP A 22 -16.29 -7.70 17.33
C ASP A 22 -17.45 -6.70 17.54
N ASN A 23 -18.35 -7.00 18.49
CA ASN A 23 -19.45 -6.10 18.86
C ASN A 23 -18.94 -4.79 19.51
N ILE A 24 -17.90 -4.85 20.34
CA ILE A 24 -17.28 -3.67 20.95
C ILE A 24 -16.59 -2.82 19.89
N GLY A 25 -15.83 -3.44 18.97
CA GLY A 25 -15.18 -2.75 17.85
C GLY A 25 -16.17 -2.00 16.98
N SER A 26 -17.21 -2.70 16.53
CA SER A 26 -18.31 -2.11 15.74
C SER A 26 -19.00 -0.95 16.46
N SER A 27 -19.28 -1.10 17.77
CA SER A 27 -19.93 -0.06 18.58
C SER A 27 -19.05 1.18 18.74
N LEU A 28 -17.75 0.99 18.99
CA LEU A 28 -16.78 2.09 19.07
C LEU A 28 -16.64 2.79 17.73
N ALA A 29 -16.56 2.04 16.63
CA ALA A 29 -16.47 2.60 15.30
C ALA A 29 -17.69 3.46 14.98
N ASN A 30 -18.90 2.98 15.29
CA ASN A 30 -20.13 3.74 15.12
C ASN A 30 -20.14 5.02 15.98
N TRP A 31 -19.74 4.91 17.26
CA TRP A 31 -19.64 6.08 18.14
C TRP A 31 -18.68 7.13 17.57
N LEU A 32 -17.54 6.74 17.01
CA LEU A 32 -16.60 7.66 16.38
C LEU A 32 -17.20 8.37 15.16
N ILE A 33 -17.98 7.66 14.33
CA ILE A 33 -18.69 8.25 13.20
C ILE A 33 -19.75 9.25 13.69
N GLU A 34 -20.56 8.87 14.68
CA GLU A 34 -21.58 9.75 15.28
C GLU A 34 -20.98 11.03 15.88
N ASN A 35 -19.77 10.92 16.44
CA ASN A 35 -19.01 12.05 16.97
C ASN A 35 -18.21 12.82 15.91
N LYS A 36 -18.43 12.56 14.62
CA LYS A 36 -17.86 13.35 13.51
C LYS A 36 -16.35 13.41 13.57
N ILE A 37 -15.71 12.25 13.77
CA ILE A 37 -14.27 12.16 13.92
C ILE A 37 -13.51 12.69 12.70
N PHE A 38 -14.06 12.53 11.49
CA PHE A 38 -13.46 13.05 10.26
C PHE A 38 -13.45 14.57 10.23
N GLU A 39 -14.54 15.22 10.65
CA GLU A 39 -14.63 16.68 10.76
C GLU A 39 -13.77 17.21 11.90
N CYS A 40 -13.53 16.41 12.95
CA CYS A 40 -12.58 16.79 14.01
C CYS A 40 -11.13 16.79 13.51
N ILE A 41 -10.75 15.83 12.65
CA ILE A 41 -9.37 15.68 12.14
C ILE A 41 -9.12 16.59 10.92
N PHE A 42 -10.07 16.65 9.99
CA PHE A 42 -9.93 17.26 8.66
C PHE A 42 -10.85 18.48 8.44
N GLY A 43 -11.56 18.93 9.48
CA GLY A 43 -12.47 20.07 9.38
C GLY A 43 -11.77 21.44 9.32
N PRO A 44 -12.52 22.54 9.50
CA PRO A 44 -12.02 23.90 9.25
C PRO A 44 -10.88 24.35 10.18
N ASN A 45 -10.77 23.74 11.37
CA ASN A 45 -9.71 24.02 12.35
C ASN A 45 -8.67 22.89 12.41
N LEU A 46 -8.38 22.26 11.27
CA LEU A 46 -7.44 21.15 11.25
C LEU A 46 -6.03 21.60 11.68
N HIS A 47 -5.32 20.68 12.33
CA HIS A 47 -3.95 20.87 12.76
C HIS A 47 -3.08 19.72 12.24
N VAL A 48 -1.92 20.03 11.67
CA VAL A 48 -1.07 19.02 11.01
C VAL A 48 -0.57 17.94 11.99
N GLU A 49 -0.36 18.29 13.27
CA GLU A 49 -0.03 17.31 14.31
C GLU A 49 -1.19 16.35 14.59
N LEU A 50 -2.46 16.81 14.52
CA LEU A 50 -3.61 15.94 14.73
C LEU A 50 -3.71 14.90 13.61
N ILE A 51 -3.46 15.32 12.36
CA ILE A 51 -3.41 14.42 11.20
C ILE A 51 -2.32 13.35 11.41
N LYS A 52 -1.10 13.75 11.82
CA LYS A 52 0.00 12.80 12.08
C LYS A 52 -0.35 11.74 13.13
N GLN A 53 -1.11 12.11 14.16
CA GLN A 53 -1.52 11.19 15.22
C GLN A 53 -2.78 10.36 14.88
N SER A 54 -3.53 10.75 13.85
CA SER A 54 -4.80 10.10 13.49
C SER A 54 -4.66 8.72 12.80
N HIS A 55 -3.44 8.27 12.49
CA HIS A 55 -3.23 7.04 11.72
C HIS A 55 -3.88 5.80 12.37
N ILE A 56 -3.80 5.65 13.70
CA ILE A 56 -4.35 4.49 14.40
C ILE A 56 -5.87 4.46 14.27
N ILE A 57 -6.53 5.58 14.55
CA ILE A 57 -7.99 5.66 14.53
C ILE A 57 -8.56 5.51 13.11
N LEU A 58 -7.87 6.04 12.10
CA LEU A 58 -8.30 5.91 10.71
C LEU A 58 -8.11 4.49 10.19
N ASN A 59 -7.01 3.81 10.54
CA ASN A 59 -6.84 2.40 10.18
C ASN A 59 -7.88 1.51 10.86
N PHE A 60 -8.21 1.79 12.13
CA PHE A 60 -9.28 1.09 12.83
C PHE A 60 -10.62 1.24 12.10
N LEU A 61 -11.00 2.46 11.73
CA LEU A 61 -12.24 2.71 10.98
C LEU A 61 -12.24 2.07 9.59
N ALA A 62 -11.07 2.02 8.94
CA ALA A 62 -10.91 1.32 7.65
C ALA A 62 -11.15 -0.18 7.80
N MET A 63 -10.51 -0.81 8.79
CA MET A 63 -10.66 -2.25 9.06
C MET A 63 -12.09 -2.63 9.45
N GLU A 64 -12.80 -1.76 10.17
CA GLU A 64 -14.23 -1.91 10.50
C GLU A 64 -15.17 -1.57 9.32
N GLY A 65 -14.64 -1.22 8.15
CA GLY A 65 -15.44 -0.89 6.97
C GLY A 65 -16.33 0.35 7.13
N ARG A 66 -15.94 1.31 8.00
CA ARG A 66 -16.75 2.52 8.28
C ARG A 66 -16.39 3.73 7.43
N ILE A 67 -15.35 3.64 6.61
CA ILE A 67 -14.91 4.74 5.74
C ILE A 67 -15.70 4.70 4.44
N THR A 68 -16.54 5.71 4.21
CA THR A 68 -17.37 5.85 3.01
C THR A 68 -16.74 6.80 2.00
N ASN A 69 -17.33 6.92 0.82
CA ASN A 69 -16.88 7.88 -0.19
C ASN A 69 -16.97 9.34 0.31
N GLU A 70 -17.96 9.67 1.15
CA GLU A 70 -18.10 11.02 1.76
C GLU A 70 -16.96 11.32 2.75
N HIS A 71 -16.52 10.31 3.53
CA HIS A 71 -15.34 10.45 4.37
C HIS A 71 -14.08 10.64 3.53
N ILE A 72 -13.95 9.93 2.40
CA ILE A 72 -12.85 10.13 1.44
C ILE A 72 -12.89 11.55 0.85
N ASP A 73 -14.05 12.08 0.51
CA ASP A 73 -14.20 13.46 0.02
C ASP A 73 -13.70 14.46 1.08
N THR A 74 -14.05 14.24 2.34
CA THR A 74 -13.59 15.09 3.47
C THR A 74 -12.06 15.07 3.60
N ILE A 75 -11.45 13.88 3.57
CA ILE A 75 -9.99 13.73 3.60
C ILE A 75 -9.36 14.40 2.38
N TRP A 76 -9.94 14.19 1.20
CA TRP A 76 -9.43 14.73 -0.05
C TRP A 76 -9.49 16.26 -0.07
N CYS A 77 -10.58 16.86 0.39
CA CYS A 77 -10.69 18.31 0.55
C CYS A 77 -9.54 18.88 1.41
N ALA A 78 -9.17 18.20 2.50
CA ALA A 78 -8.02 18.60 3.32
C ALA A 78 -6.67 18.41 2.59
N ALA A 79 -6.55 17.41 1.72
CA ALA A 79 -5.35 17.20 0.89
C ALA A 79 -5.09 18.36 -0.09
N GLN A 80 -6.13 19.09 -0.49
CA GLN A 80 -6.02 20.26 -1.38
C GLN A 80 -5.51 21.53 -0.66
N LEU A 81 -5.45 21.53 0.67
CA LEU A 81 -5.02 22.70 1.44
C LEU A 81 -3.50 22.76 1.55
N LYS A 82 -2.90 23.88 1.13
CA LYS A 82 -1.43 24.05 1.05
C LYS A 82 -0.67 23.74 2.34
N HIS A 83 -1.25 24.04 3.50
CA HIS A 83 -0.56 23.94 4.79
C HIS A 83 -0.49 22.51 5.36
N CYS A 84 -1.38 21.62 4.92
CA CYS A 84 -1.47 20.24 5.43
C CYS A 84 -1.49 19.17 4.33
N SER A 85 -1.51 19.57 3.07
CA SER A 85 -1.58 18.70 1.89
C SER A 85 -0.64 17.51 1.99
N ARG A 86 0.64 17.77 2.30
CA ARG A 86 1.66 16.73 2.42
C ARG A 86 1.29 15.69 3.49
N GLN A 87 0.87 16.14 4.68
CA GLN A 87 0.53 15.24 5.78
C GLN A 87 -0.68 14.37 5.46
N VAL A 88 -1.66 14.90 4.73
CA VAL A 88 -2.82 14.13 4.30
C VAL A 88 -2.45 13.13 3.20
N LEU A 89 -1.67 13.55 2.20
CA LEU A 89 -1.23 12.66 1.11
C LEU A 89 -0.30 11.55 1.60
N ASP A 90 0.56 11.81 2.58
CA ASP A 90 1.44 10.80 3.19
C ASP A 90 0.64 9.78 4.03
N LEU A 91 -0.53 10.17 4.54
CA LEU A 91 -1.41 9.33 5.35
C LEU A 91 -2.25 8.34 4.50
N LEU A 92 -2.55 8.67 3.25
CA LEU A 92 -3.44 7.87 2.39
C LEU A 92 -2.85 6.51 1.96
N PRO A 93 -1.58 6.37 1.51
CA PRO A 93 -1.01 5.09 1.11
C PRO A 93 -1.11 3.97 2.15
N PRO A 94 -0.76 4.18 3.44
CA PRO A 94 -0.90 3.13 4.44
C PRO A 94 -2.37 2.84 4.79
N LEU A 95 -3.30 3.77 4.55
CA LEU A 95 -4.73 3.58 4.80
C LEU A 95 -5.38 2.70 3.73
N ILE A 96 -4.99 2.86 2.45
CA ILE A 96 -5.58 2.15 1.29
C ILE A 96 -5.64 0.64 1.48
N LYS A 97 -4.61 0.03 2.07
CA LYS A 97 -4.54 -1.43 2.26
C LYS A 97 -5.68 -2.01 3.12
N ASN A 98 -6.30 -1.17 3.95
CA ASN A 98 -7.36 -1.54 4.88
C ASN A 98 -8.73 -1.02 4.44
N LEU A 99 -8.81 -0.26 3.35
CA LEU A 99 -10.06 0.29 2.86
C LEU A 99 -10.83 -0.73 2.02
N GLU A 100 -12.16 -0.60 2.03
CA GLU A 100 -13.02 -1.29 1.08
C GLU A 100 -12.77 -0.77 -0.36
N VAL A 101 -13.13 -1.61 -1.34
CA VAL A 101 -12.89 -1.32 -2.76
C VAL A 101 -13.57 -0.03 -3.22
N SER A 102 -14.81 0.24 -2.78
CA SER A 102 -15.55 1.44 -3.21
C SER A 102 -14.84 2.75 -2.85
N PRO A 103 -14.47 3.01 -1.57
CA PRO A 103 -13.67 4.17 -1.18
C PRO A 103 -12.35 4.31 -1.95
N VAL A 104 -11.65 3.20 -2.22
CA VAL A 104 -10.38 3.21 -2.97
C VAL A 104 -10.59 3.66 -4.41
N LEU A 105 -11.63 3.15 -5.08
CA LEU A 105 -11.96 3.54 -6.45
C LEU A 105 -12.41 5.00 -6.53
N HIS A 106 -13.17 5.46 -5.53
CA HIS A 106 -13.56 6.86 -5.44
C HIS A 106 -12.34 7.78 -5.31
N LEU A 107 -11.39 7.43 -4.44
CA LEU A 107 -10.13 8.17 -4.29
C LEU A 107 -9.32 8.18 -5.60
N TYR A 108 -9.28 7.07 -6.33
CA TYR A 108 -8.63 7.01 -7.65
C TYR A 108 -9.28 7.94 -8.67
N LYS A 109 -10.61 8.05 -8.68
CA LYS A 109 -11.35 8.98 -9.53
C LYS A 109 -11.02 10.44 -9.19
N LEU A 110 -10.98 10.79 -7.90
CA LEU A 110 -10.60 12.12 -7.43
C LEU A 110 -9.17 12.48 -7.88
N LEU A 111 -8.22 11.56 -7.70
CA LEU A 111 -6.83 11.73 -8.11
C LEU A 111 -6.67 11.89 -9.64
N SER A 112 -7.47 11.17 -10.42
CA SER A 112 -7.44 11.23 -11.88
C SER A 112 -7.95 12.56 -12.45
N ASN A 113 -8.70 13.34 -11.66
CA ASN A 113 -9.22 14.63 -12.05
C ASN A 113 -8.24 15.79 -11.78
N ILE A 114 -7.10 15.55 -11.13
CA ILE A 114 -6.09 16.60 -10.88
C ILE A 114 -5.40 16.98 -12.21
N GLU A 115 -5.21 18.28 -12.46
CA GLU A 115 -4.45 18.76 -13.61
C GLU A 115 -3.00 18.23 -13.56
N THR A 116 -2.47 17.79 -14.71
CA THR A 116 -1.13 17.17 -14.78
C THR A 116 0.01 18.08 -14.28
N LYS A 117 -0.19 19.39 -14.27
CA LYS A 117 0.77 20.38 -13.74
C LYS A 117 0.82 20.47 -12.22
N GLU A 118 -0.23 20.03 -11.54
CA GLU A 118 -0.37 20.08 -10.08
C GLU A 118 0.04 18.76 -9.41
N GLN A 119 0.40 17.75 -10.20
CA GLN A 119 0.90 16.48 -9.71
C GLN A 119 2.23 16.69 -8.98
N THR A 120 2.28 16.22 -7.73
CA THR A 120 3.48 16.21 -6.90
C THR A 120 4.03 14.80 -6.78
N GLU A 121 5.20 14.64 -6.18
CA GLU A 121 5.71 13.33 -5.80
C GLU A 121 4.68 12.53 -4.97
N GLN A 122 3.92 13.20 -4.09
CA GLN A 122 3.04 12.50 -3.16
C GLN A 122 1.77 12.01 -3.84
N THR A 123 1.26 12.76 -4.83
CA THR A 123 0.13 12.31 -5.65
C THR A 123 0.54 11.14 -6.55
N LEU A 124 1.79 11.10 -7.02
CA LEU A 124 2.34 9.95 -7.77
C LEU A 124 2.53 8.71 -6.89
N LEU A 125 3.05 8.87 -5.67
CA LEU A 125 3.15 7.78 -4.71
C LEU A 125 1.77 7.21 -4.37
N LEU A 126 0.80 8.10 -4.14
CA LEU A 126 -0.60 7.72 -3.94
C LEU A 126 -1.18 6.99 -5.15
N ALA A 127 -0.98 7.51 -6.37
CA ALA A 127 -1.41 6.85 -7.60
C ALA A 127 -0.85 5.43 -7.69
N SER A 128 0.44 5.25 -7.37
CA SER A 128 1.08 3.94 -7.39
C SER A 128 0.46 2.97 -6.39
N ALA A 129 0.09 3.44 -5.19
CA ALA A 129 -0.55 2.63 -4.17
C ALA A 129 -1.97 2.21 -4.60
N LEU A 130 -2.74 3.14 -5.17
CA LEU A 130 -4.09 2.88 -5.69
C LEU A 130 -4.07 1.87 -6.84
N ILE A 131 -3.18 2.06 -7.82
CA ILE A 131 -3.06 1.14 -8.97
C ILE A 131 -2.67 -0.26 -8.49
N LYS A 132 -1.72 -0.37 -7.56
CA LYS A 132 -1.34 -1.66 -6.95
C LYS A 132 -2.51 -2.34 -6.27
N PHE A 133 -3.31 -1.61 -5.48
CA PHE A 133 -4.50 -2.14 -4.84
C PHE A 133 -5.52 -2.64 -5.87
N ILE A 134 -5.82 -1.81 -6.89
CA ILE A 134 -6.78 -2.15 -7.94
C ILE A 134 -6.35 -3.41 -8.70
N TRP A 135 -5.06 -3.58 -8.97
CA TRP A 135 -4.57 -4.78 -9.64
C TRP A 135 -4.65 -6.03 -8.76
N LEU A 136 -4.39 -5.91 -7.46
CA LEU A 136 -4.47 -7.03 -6.54
C LEU A 136 -5.92 -7.49 -6.30
N HIS A 137 -6.87 -6.55 -6.29
CA HIS A 137 -8.28 -6.83 -5.97
C HIS A 137 -9.22 -6.86 -7.19
N GLY A 138 -8.78 -6.35 -8.35
CA GLY A 138 -9.58 -6.23 -9.58
C GLY A 138 -9.79 -7.53 -10.35
N ASN A 139 -8.97 -8.56 -10.11
CA ASN A 139 -9.16 -9.89 -10.68
C ASN A 139 -10.37 -10.64 -10.06
N SER A 140 -10.89 -10.17 -8.92
CA SER A 140 -12.02 -10.80 -8.20
C SER A 140 -13.39 -10.25 -8.59
N SER A 141 -13.46 -9.16 -9.36
CA SER A 141 -14.68 -8.37 -9.61
C SER A 141 -14.86 -7.99 -11.09
N SER A 142 -14.48 -8.89 -12.01
CA SER A 142 -14.47 -8.64 -13.46
C SER A 142 -15.85 -8.35 -14.11
N SER A 143 -16.97 -8.49 -13.40
CA SER A 143 -18.32 -8.34 -13.99
C SER A 143 -18.91 -6.93 -13.91
N THR A 144 -18.53 -6.09 -12.93
CA THR A 144 -19.09 -4.73 -12.75
C THR A 144 -18.19 -3.63 -13.32
N MET A 145 -16.89 -3.89 -13.43
CA MET A 145 -15.85 -2.89 -13.75
C MET A 145 -15.87 -2.41 -15.22
N ALA A 146 -16.39 -3.21 -16.15
CA ALA A 146 -16.36 -2.88 -17.58
C ALA A 146 -17.41 -1.84 -18.00
N SER A 147 -18.43 -1.56 -17.17
CA SER A 147 -19.55 -0.71 -17.57
C SER A 147 -19.32 0.78 -17.28
N GLU A 148 -18.63 1.14 -16.19
CA GLU A 148 -18.53 2.55 -15.76
C GLU A 148 -17.31 3.29 -16.32
N LEU A 149 -16.30 2.58 -16.83
CA LEU A 149 -15.09 3.18 -17.42
C LEU A 149 -15.20 3.42 -18.94
N ARG A 150 -16.33 3.09 -19.57
CA ARG A 150 -16.51 3.22 -21.03
C ARG A 150 -16.76 4.64 -21.52
N ASP A 151 -17.18 5.55 -20.65
CA ASP A 151 -17.65 6.86 -21.09
C ASP A 151 -16.56 7.92 -21.27
N HIS A 152 -15.31 7.68 -20.89
CA HIS A 152 -14.21 8.64 -21.08
C HIS A 152 -12.97 7.99 -21.72
N GLN A 153 -13.12 7.45 -22.92
CA GLN A 153 -11.98 7.01 -23.73
C GLN A 153 -11.35 8.19 -24.48
N ASN A 154 -10.32 8.80 -23.89
CA ASN A 154 -9.33 9.56 -24.64
C ASN A 154 -8.40 8.55 -25.35
N ALA A 155 -8.49 8.49 -26.69
CA ALA A 155 -7.80 7.52 -27.54
C ALA A 155 -6.26 7.60 -27.52
N ASN A 156 -5.68 8.56 -26.79
CA ASN A 156 -4.23 8.78 -26.70
C ASN A 156 -3.61 8.31 -25.37
N SER A 157 -4.35 7.58 -24.52
CA SER A 157 -3.79 7.03 -23.28
C SER A 157 -2.92 5.79 -23.58
N PRO A 158 -1.63 5.77 -23.16
CA PRO A 158 -0.74 4.63 -23.35
C PRO A 158 -1.18 3.35 -22.61
N PHE A 159 -2.21 3.44 -21.77
CA PHE A 159 -2.78 2.31 -21.04
C PHE A 159 -3.97 1.63 -21.75
N SER A 160 -4.45 2.19 -22.87
CA SER A 160 -5.57 1.62 -23.65
C SER A 160 -5.25 0.24 -24.25
N VAL A 161 -3.97 -0.08 -24.44
CA VAL A 161 -3.50 -1.37 -24.97
C VAL A 161 -3.70 -2.50 -23.95
N LEU A 162 -3.67 -2.21 -22.65
CA LEU A 162 -3.72 -3.25 -21.60
C LEU A 162 -5.10 -3.90 -21.47
N VAL A 163 -6.18 -3.18 -21.81
CA VAL A 163 -7.56 -3.71 -21.68
C VAL A 163 -7.93 -4.65 -22.84
N LYS A 164 -7.22 -4.60 -23.96
CA LYS A 164 -7.43 -5.50 -25.12
C LYS A 164 -6.65 -6.82 -25.03
N GLY A 165 -5.78 -6.98 -24.03
CA GLY A 165 -4.91 -8.14 -23.85
C GLY A 165 -5.51 -9.26 -22.99
N SER A 166 -6.78 -9.64 -23.19
CA SER A 166 -7.27 -10.93 -22.67
C SER A 166 -6.62 -12.06 -23.48
N LEU A 167 -5.53 -12.61 -22.96
CA LEU A 167 -4.85 -13.77 -23.53
C LEU A 167 -5.76 -15.00 -23.47
N HIS A 168 -6.23 -15.41 -24.65
CA HIS A 168 -6.76 -16.73 -24.94
C HIS A 168 -5.63 -17.77 -24.74
N MET A 169 -5.61 -18.45 -23.60
CA MET A 169 -4.84 -19.68 -23.43
C MET A 169 -5.68 -20.85 -23.95
N GLY A 170 -5.49 -21.13 -25.25
CA GLY A 170 -6.04 -22.32 -25.89
C GLY A 170 -5.32 -23.57 -25.40
N VAL A 171 -6.04 -24.42 -24.68
CA VAL A 171 -5.64 -25.80 -24.44
C VAL A 171 -6.26 -26.65 -25.54
N ASN A 172 -5.47 -27.08 -26.53
CA ASN A 172 -5.79 -28.29 -27.28
C ASN A 172 -4.58 -28.88 -28.02
N SER A 173 -4.42 -30.20 -27.85
CA SER A 173 -3.73 -31.16 -28.73
C SER A 173 -2.21 -31.01 -28.87
N GLY A 174 -1.38 -32.04 -28.65
CA GLY A 174 -1.53 -33.39 -29.18
C GLY A 174 -0.73 -33.52 -30.47
N ASP A 175 0.47 -34.12 -30.35
CA ASP A 175 1.15 -34.94 -31.37
C ASP A 175 2.22 -34.33 -32.33
N LEU A 176 3.31 -35.12 -32.47
CA LEU A 176 4.35 -35.25 -33.53
C LEU A 176 5.44 -34.18 -33.81
N THR A 177 6.64 -34.47 -33.27
CA THR A 177 7.95 -34.57 -33.95
C THR A 177 8.34 -33.61 -35.10
N ARG A 178 9.34 -32.73 -34.88
CA ARG A 178 10.38 -32.39 -35.87
C ARG A 178 11.65 -31.78 -35.23
N LYS A 179 12.81 -32.34 -35.59
CA LYS A 179 14.18 -31.99 -35.16
C LYS A 179 14.65 -30.63 -35.73
N ARG A 180 15.41 -29.81 -34.97
CA ARG A 180 16.88 -29.54 -35.15
C ARG A 180 17.42 -28.32 -34.36
N GLU A 181 18.62 -28.51 -33.80
CA GLU A 181 19.73 -27.59 -33.38
C GLU A 181 19.46 -26.44 -32.38
N PRO A 182 20.14 -26.45 -31.20
CA PRO A 182 20.38 -25.24 -30.41
C PRO A 182 21.63 -24.50 -30.89
N SER A 183 21.48 -23.22 -31.27
CA SER A 183 22.59 -22.32 -31.57
C SER A 183 23.22 -21.82 -30.27
N SER A 184 24.50 -22.13 -30.10
CA SER A 184 25.40 -21.69 -29.03
C SER A 184 25.94 -20.28 -29.27
N SER A 185 25.99 -19.46 -28.22
CA SER A 185 27.14 -18.62 -27.96
C SER A 185 27.24 -18.30 -26.47
N GLU A 186 28.12 -19.05 -25.82
CA GLU A 186 28.69 -18.81 -24.51
C GLU A 186 29.73 -17.70 -24.60
N ARG A 187 29.73 -16.75 -23.67
CA ARG A 187 30.93 -15.98 -23.31
C ARG A 187 30.96 -15.77 -21.80
N SER A 188 31.55 -16.76 -21.13
CA SER A 188 32.19 -16.60 -19.82
C SER A 188 33.70 -16.59 -20.06
N VAL A 189 34.41 -15.61 -19.50
CA VAL A 189 35.87 -15.64 -19.38
C VAL A 189 36.23 -15.51 -17.90
N SER A 190 36.62 -16.64 -17.33
CA SER A 190 37.32 -16.74 -16.06
C SER A 190 38.79 -16.39 -16.28
N ILE A 191 39.41 -15.65 -15.36
CA ILE A 191 40.87 -15.52 -15.31
C ILE A 191 41.36 -15.99 -13.95
N GLU A 192 42.03 -17.14 -13.97
CA GLU A 192 42.86 -17.66 -12.89
C GLU A 192 44.22 -18.04 -13.48
N ALA A 193 45.19 -18.12 -12.57
CA ALA A 193 46.60 -18.50 -12.70
C ALA A 193 47.60 -17.35 -12.96
N SER A 194 48.43 -17.05 -11.95
CA SER A 194 49.69 -17.79 -11.80
C SER A 194 50.42 -17.44 -10.50
N ASN A 195 50.94 -18.47 -9.86
CA ASN A 195 51.75 -18.45 -8.64
C ASN A 195 53.23 -18.31 -9.02
N SER A 196 54.00 -17.45 -8.33
CA SER A 196 55.46 -17.61 -8.20
C SER A 196 55.95 -16.94 -6.92
N GLU A 197 56.45 -17.76 -6.00
CA GLU A 197 57.21 -17.38 -4.81
C GLU A 197 58.55 -16.72 -5.22
N ASP A 198 59.02 -15.70 -4.50
CA ASP A 198 60.39 -15.68 -3.94
C ASP A 198 60.60 -14.55 -2.91
N GLU A 199 61.48 -14.82 -1.95
CA GLU A 199 61.86 -14.00 -0.80
C GLU A 199 62.56 -12.66 -1.17
N ARG A 200 62.49 -11.64 -0.29
CA ARG A 200 63.63 -11.09 0.49
C ARG A 200 63.45 -9.63 0.99
N SER A 201 63.73 -9.49 2.28
CA SER A 201 64.48 -8.43 2.99
C SER A 201 64.02 -6.95 2.99
N ASP A 202 63.80 -6.48 4.22
CA ASP A 202 64.22 -5.19 4.81
C ASP A 202 63.62 -3.87 4.29
N ILE A 203 62.99 -3.11 5.20
CA ILE A 203 63.47 -1.80 5.72
C ILE A 203 62.48 -1.26 6.79
N ARG A 204 62.85 -1.46 8.05
CA ARG A 204 63.01 -0.46 9.12
C ARG A 204 62.09 0.80 9.14
N ARG A 205 61.19 0.85 10.15
CA ARG A 205 61.07 1.86 11.25
C ARG A 205 60.80 3.33 10.81
N VAL A 206 59.81 4.06 11.34
CA VAL A 206 59.92 4.84 12.60
C VAL A 206 58.62 5.62 12.91
N ARG A 207 58.21 5.51 14.18
CA ARG A 207 57.52 6.43 15.13
C ARG A 207 56.26 7.23 14.73
N VAL A 208 55.20 6.88 15.46
CA VAL A 208 54.24 7.81 16.07
C VAL A 208 54.85 8.36 17.36
N VAL A 209 55.07 9.67 17.45
CA VAL A 209 54.98 10.52 18.67
C VAL A 209 54.92 11.97 18.18
N ASN A 210 53.93 12.76 18.59
CA ASN A 210 54.08 14.22 18.70
C ASN A 210 53.65 14.61 20.12
N GLU A 211 54.61 15.22 20.82
CA GLU A 211 54.57 15.63 22.22
C GLU A 211 53.81 16.94 22.44
N GLU A 212 53.32 17.07 23.68
CA GLU A 212 52.89 18.29 24.34
C GLU A 212 54.03 19.32 24.49
N SER A 213 53.64 20.60 24.53
CA SER A 213 54.23 21.64 25.37
C SER A 213 53.15 22.64 25.74
#